data_AF-A0A2S8FZJ4-F1
#
_entry.id   AF-A0A2S8FZJ4-F1
#
_cell.length_a   1.000
_cell.length_b   1.000
_cell.length_c   1.000
_cell.angle_alpha   90.00
_cell.angle_beta   90.00
_cell.angle_gamma   90.00
#
_symmetry.space_group_name_H-M   'P 1'
#
loop_
_entity.id
_entity.type
_entity.pdbx_description
1 polymer ?
#
loop_
_entity_poly.entity_id
_entity_poly.type
_entity_poly.pdbx_seq_one_letter_code
_entity_poly.pdbx_strand_id
1 'polypeptide(L)'
;MTEMEISEIDTPTEMIAAPPRPSRLLISVSLLNMAIGGITAGVGAVGVELVWPTSPFTAIFIGTFLFGLVTTIAQYLGTFHGSRFGAGAALSGGFLCCKYLFIAGVISPFLLALGGPGQFPEPPSFSHAAAILALAGIVGLTIAGFNWWWISKLNAYVKACPERPRLSFSLREILAFCILVAIIIAPATYRAHTNPSLYLSDVSAADVPLSLPAEAQHIDYQRTRHAISRAKFQIAEAPLRKWLNASKQGDGLRIQEFAKPVDVDLPERTQTLLGTTHSVAKGFRAIWNGDHVYYFLVYDRPQGTAYYFELAYLDED
;
A
#
# COMPACT_ATOMS: atom_id res chain seq x y z
N MET A 1 -83.53 -15.10 -30.93
CA MET A 1 -82.41 -14.52 -30.16
C MET A 1 -81.50 -15.67 -29.81
N THR A 2 -80.39 -15.78 -30.52
CA THR A 2 -79.38 -16.79 -30.29
C THR A 2 -78.16 -16.02 -29.83
N GLU A 3 -77.84 -16.11 -28.54
CA GLU A 3 -76.63 -15.53 -27.98
C GLU A 3 -75.44 -16.32 -28.54
N MET A 4 -74.58 -15.60 -29.25
CA MET A 4 -73.32 -16.10 -29.77
C MET A 4 -72.29 -15.84 -28.67
N GLU A 5 -71.93 -16.87 -27.91
CA GLU A 5 -70.78 -16.83 -27.00
C GLU A 5 -69.53 -16.59 -27.84
N ILE A 6 -68.98 -15.38 -27.72
CA ILE A 6 -67.65 -15.05 -28.20
C ILE A 6 -66.69 -15.77 -27.25
N SER A 7 -66.16 -16.91 -27.70
CA SER A 7 -64.99 -17.54 -27.09
C SER A 7 -63.88 -16.51 -27.01
N GLU A 8 -63.53 -16.08 -25.79
CA GLU A 8 -62.28 -15.40 -25.50
C GLU A 8 -61.15 -16.29 -26.02
N ILE A 9 -60.49 -15.82 -27.09
CA ILE A 9 -59.23 -16.39 -27.53
C ILE A 9 -58.22 -15.96 -26.48
N ASP A 10 -57.84 -16.90 -25.60
CA ASP A 10 -56.67 -16.80 -24.74
C ASP A 10 -55.47 -16.39 -25.61
N THR A 11 -55.15 -15.10 -25.62
CA THR A 11 -53.90 -14.62 -26.18
C THR A 11 -52.80 -15.25 -25.34
N PRO A 12 -51.84 -15.99 -25.93
CA PRO A 12 -50.75 -16.56 -25.17
C PRO A 12 -50.05 -15.39 -24.48
N THR A 13 -50.13 -15.37 -23.15
CA THR A 13 -49.35 -14.45 -22.33
C THR A 13 -47.91 -14.59 -22.80
N GLU A 14 -47.36 -13.55 -23.44
CA GLU A 14 -45.96 -13.55 -23.85
C GLU A 14 -45.16 -14.05 -22.65
N MET A 15 -44.51 -15.20 -22.79
CA MET A 15 -43.65 -15.72 -21.73
C MET A 15 -42.48 -14.75 -21.61
N ILE A 16 -42.65 -13.73 -20.78
CA ILE A 16 -41.60 -12.76 -20.45
C ILE A 16 -40.45 -13.59 -19.89
N ALA A 17 -39.34 -13.62 -20.61
CA ALA A 17 -38.18 -14.39 -20.21
C ALA A 17 -37.80 -14.00 -18.78
N ALA A 18 -37.69 -14.98 -17.89
CA ALA A 18 -37.31 -14.71 -16.52
C ALA A 18 -35.88 -14.12 -16.51
N PRO A 19 -35.61 -13.12 -15.65
CA PRO A 19 -34.29 -12.52 -15.58
C PRO A 19 -33.25 -13.57 -15.20
N PRO A 20 -32.08 -13.58 -15.86
CA PRO A 20 -31.04 -14.55 -15.58
C PRO A 20 -30.60 -14.40 -14.13
N ARG A 21 -30.56 -15.52 -13.41
CA ARG A 21 -30.04 -15.58 -12.04
C ARG A 21 -28.58 -16.03 -12.07
N PRO A 22 -27.70 -15.41 -11.28
CA PRO A 22 -26.32 -15.87 -11.18
C PRO A 22 -26.29 -17.29 -10.61
N SER A 23 -25.44 -18.15 -11.17
CA SER A 23 -25.23 -19.48 -10.62
C SER A 23 -24.48 -19.40 -9.29
N ARG A 24 -24.61 -20.41 -8.43
CA ARG A 24 -23.83 -20.48 -7.16
C ARG A 24 -22.33 -20.34 -7.41
N LEU A 25 -21.84 -20.96 -8.49
CA LEU A 25 -20.43 -20.87 -8.88
C LEU A 25 -20.03 -19.45 -9.29
N LEU A 26 -20.87 -18.74 -10.06
CA LEU A 26 -20.63 -17.34 -10.40
C LEU A 26 -20.63 -16.45 -9.16
N ILE A 27 -21.53 -16.70 -8.21
CA ILE A 27 -21.55 -15.98 -6.92
C ILE A 27 -20.23 -16.19 -6.17
N SER A 28 -19.75 -17.43 -6.04
CA SER A 28 -18.47 -17.72 -5.37
C SER A 28 -17.28 -17.05 -6.05
N VAL A 29 -17.20 -17.11 -7.39
CA VAL A 29 -16.14 -16.45 -8.16
C VAL A 29 -16.22 -14.93 -8.04
N SER A 30 -17.44 -14.39 -7.96
CA SER A 30 -17.65 -12.94 -7.79
C SER A 30 -17.24 -12.48 -6.40
N LEU A 31 -17.56 -13.24 -5.35
CA LEU A 31 -17.10 -12.95 -3.98
C LEU A 31 -15.57 -13.01 -3.89
N LEU A 32 -14.94 -13.99 -4.55
CA LEU A 32 -13.49 -14.06 -4.63
C LEU A 32 -12.90 -12.83 -5.32
N ASN A 33 -13.44 -12.41 -6.47
CA ASN A 33 -12.95 -11.22 -7.18
C ASN A 33 -13.19 -9.93 -6.38
N MET A 34 -14.32 -9.82 -5.67
CA MET A 34 -14.59 -8.72 -4.75
C MET A 34 -13.61 -8.68 -3.58
N ALA A 35 -13.25 -9.84 -3.02
CA ALA A 35 -12.25 -9.95 -1.96
C ALA A 35 -10.86 -9.56 -2.45
N ILE A 36 -10.46 -10.02 -3.65
CA ILE A 36 -9.21 -9.59 -4.30
C ILE A 36 -9.20 -8.07 -4.46
N GLY A 37 -10.26 -7.48 -5.03
CA GLY A 37 -10.37 -6.02 -5.16
C GLY A 37 -10.32 -5.28 -3.82
N GLY A 38 -10.94 -5.82 -2.77
CA GLY A 38 -10.89 -5.25 -1.43
C GLY A 38 -9.50 -5.28 -0.81
N ILE A 39 -8.78 -6.40 -0.96
CA ILE A 39 -7.38 -6.53 -0.54
C ILE A 39 -6.49 -5.55 -1.31
N THR A 40 -6.67 -5.45 -2.63
CA THR A 40 -5.96 -4.48 -3.48
C THR A 40 -6.20 -3.05 -3.01
N ALA A 41 -7.45 -2.69 -2.70
CA ALA A 41 -7.78 -1.39 -2.14
C ALA A 41 -7.06 -1.16 -0.80
N GLY A 42 -7.14 -2.13 0.13
CA GLY A 42 -6.45 -2.04 1.43
C GLY A 42 -4.93 -1.83 1.29
N VAL A 43 -4.27 -2.61 0.44
CA VAL A 43 -2.82 -2.47 0.15
C VAL A 43 -2.50 -1.11 -0.46
N GLY A 44 -3.32 -0.64 -1.39
CA GLY A 44 -3.18 0.70 -1.98
C GLY A 44 -3.28 1.79 -0.92
N ALA A 45 -4.29 1.74 -0.03
CA ALA A 45 -4.47 2.71 1.04
C ALA A 45 -3.28 2.74 2.02
N VAL A 46 -2.85 1.57 2.51
CA VAL A 46 -1.65 1.47 3.37
C VAL A 46 -0.42 2.02 2.65
N GLY A 47 -0.22 1.63 1.39
CA GLY A 47 0.94 2.07 0.62
C GLY A 47 0.98 3.57 0.39
N VAL A 48 -0.17 4.21 0.09
CA VAL A 48 -0.26 5.68 -0.01
C VAL A 48 0.15 6.30 1.32
N GLU A 49 -0.40 5.83 2.43
CA GLU A 49 -0.07 6.37 3.76
C GLU A 49 1.41 6.22 4.13
N LEU A 50 2.09 5.19 3.63
CA LEU A 50 3.51 4.96 3.86
C LEU A 50 4.41 5.88 3.01
N VAL A 51 4.04 6.15 1.76
CA VAL A 51 4.89 6.89 0.82
C VAL A 51 4.52 8.36 0.62
N TRP A 52 3.40 8.80 1.21
CA TRP A 52 2.94 10.18 1.22
C TRP A 52 3.92 11.11 1.96
N PRO A 53 4.12 12.38 1.54
CA PRO A 53 3.46 13.10 0.42
C PRO A 53 4.24 13.12 -0.91
N THR A 54 5.53 12.78 -0.91
CA THR A 54 6.45 13.19 -1.99
C THR A 54 7.28 12.03 -2.55
N SER A 55 6.76 10.81 -2.47
CA SER A 55 7.38 9.67 -3.14
C SER A 55 6.89 9.53 -4.59
N PRO A 56 7.76 9.19 -5.56
CA PRO A 56 7.34 8.87 -6.94
C PRO A 56 6.38 7.66 -6.99
N PHE A 57 6.32 6.86 -5.93
CA PHE A 57 5.45 5.69 -5.82
C PHE A 57 4.02 6.03 -5.37
N THR A 58 3.74 7.27 -4.94
CA THR A 58 2.42 7.70 -4.47
C THR A 58 1.34 7.44 -5.53
N ALA A 59 1.62 7.76 -6.79
CA ALA A 59 0.68 7.52 -7.89
C ALA A 59 0.37 6.04 -8.11
N ILE A 60 1.35 5.15 -7.90
CA ILE A 60 1.17 3.70 -8.03
C ILE A 60 0.19 3.21 -6.96
N PHE A 61 0.38 3.62 -5.70
CA PHE A 61 -0.48 3.18 -4.60
C PHE A 61 -1.89 3.78 -4.66
N ILE A 62 -2.05 5.03 -5.13
CA ILE A 62 -3.37 5.61 -5.46
C ILE A 62 -4.05 4.79 -6.55
N GLY A 63 -3.31 4.45 -7.61
CA GLY A 63 -3.81 3.59 -8.69
C GLY A 63 -4.27 2.23 -8.16
N THR A 64 -3.44 1.56 -7.36
CA THR A 64 -3.78 0.29 -6.69
C THR A 64 -5.06 0.43 -5.86
N PHE A 65 -5.18 1.50 -5.08
CA PHE A 65 -6.38 1.77 -4.28
C PHE A 65 -7.65 1.88 -5.13
N LEU A 66 -7.61 2.73 -6.16
CA LEU A 66 -8.76 2.98 -7.04
C LEU A 66 -9.14 1.75 -7.87
N PHE A 67 -8.17 1.01 -8.39
CA PHE A 67 -8.43 -0.22 -9.15
C PHE A 67 -9.07 -1.31 -8.28
N GLY A 68 -8.63 -1.45 -7.03
CA GLY A 68 -9.25 -2.36 -6.07
C GLY A 68 -10.72 -2.02 -5.82
N LEU A 69 -11.02 -0.75 -5.51
CA LEU A 69 -12.39 -0.27 -5.28
C LEU A 69 -13.28 -0.45 -6.51
N VAL A 70 -12.81 -0.02 -7.69
CA VAL A 70 -13.55 -0.15 -8.95
C VAL A 70 -13.86 -1.62 -9.24
N THR A 71 -12.92 -2.53 -9.00
CA THR A 71 -13.12 -3.97 -9.23
C THR A 71 -14.19 -4.54 -8.29
N THR A 72 -14.16 -4.20 -7.00
CA THR A 72 -15.17 -4.64 -6.03
C THR A 72 -16.56 -4.12 -6.40
N ILE A 73 -16.67 -2.83 -6.78
CA ILE A 73 -17.93 -2.22 -7.21
C ILE A 73 -18.42 -2.88 -8.50
N ALA A 74 -17.57 -2.95 -9.53
CA ALA A 74 -17.92 -3.48 -10.84
C ALA A 74 -18.40 -4.93 -10.75
N GLN A 75 -17.73 -5.77 -9.95
CA GLN A 75 -18.13 -7.16 -9.77
C GLN A 75 -19.47 -7.28 -9.04
N TYR A 76 -19.72 -6.44 -8.04
CA TYR A 76 -21.01 -6.37 -7.36
C TYR A 76 -22.13 -6.00 -8.33
N LEU A 77 -21.94 -4.90 -9.08
CA LEU A 77 -22.89 -4.42 -10.09
C LEU A 77 -23.13 -5.46 -11.19
N GLY A 78 -22.08 -6.14 -11.63
CA GLY A 78 -22.14 -7.14 -12.68
C GLY A 78 -22.94 -8.37 -12.28
N THR A 79 -22.64 -8.94 -11.11
CA THR A 79 -23.20 -10.23 -10.69
C THR A 79 -24.57 -10.11 -10.04
N PHE A 80 -24.77 -9.13 -9.16
CA PHE A 80 -26.00 -9.04 -8.35
C PHE A 80 -27.06 -8.13 -8.99
N HIS A 81 -26.64 -7.07 -9.70
CA HIS A 81 -27.57 -6.16 -10.40
C HIS A 81 -27.69 -6.46 -11.89
N GLY A 82 -26.87 -7.37 -12.44
CA GLY A 82 -26.90 -7.73 -13.86
C GLY A 82 -26.44 -6.60 -14.78
N SER A 83 -25.64 -5.66 -14.27
CA SER A 83 -25.09 -4.56 -15.06
C SER A 83 -24.07 -5.08 -16.06
N ARG A 84 -24.34 -4.89 -17.36
CA ARG A 84 -23.40 -5.25 -18.44
C ARG A 84 -22.09 -4.47 -18.32
N PHE A 85 -22.19 -3.18 -17.98
CA PHE A 85 -21.03 -2.32 -17.76
C PHE A 85 -20.21 -2.81 -16.56
N GLY A 86 -20.88 -3.15 -15.44
CA GLY A 86 -20.22 -3.71 -14.26
C GLY A 86 -19.53 -5.05 -14.54
N ALA A 87 -20.24 -5.98 -15.19
CA ALA A 87 -19.68 -7.27 -15.56
C ALA A 87 -18.49 -7.14 -16.54
N GLY A 88 -18.57 -6.20 -17.48
CA GLY A 88 -17.49 -5.87 -18.41
C GLY A 88 -16.25 -5.30 -17.70
N ALA A 89 -16.43 -4.33 -16.80
CA ALA A 89 -15.32 -3.77 -16.02
C ALA A 89 -14.71 -4.80 -15.05
N ALA A 90 -15.52 -5.74 -14.53
CA ALA A 90 -15.05 -6.81 -13.64
C ALA A 90 -14.24 -7.90 -14.37
N LEU A 91 -14.36 -8.01 -15.70
CA LEU A 91 -13.72 -9.04 -16.51
C LEU A 91 -12.19 -9.00 -16.42
N SER A 92 -11.61 -7.81 -16.49
CA SER A 92 -10.16 -7.60 -16.33
C SER A 92 -9.78 -7.24 -14.89
N GLY A 93 -10.75 -6.91 -14.04
CA GLY A 93 -10.52 -6.42 -12.68
C GLY A 93 -9.68 -7.35 -11.83
N GLY A 94 -9.96 -8.66 -11.82
CA GLY A 94 -9.20 -9.63 -11.03
C GLY A 94 -7.74 -9.75 -11.46
N PHE A 95 -7.49 -9.81 -12.77
CA PHE A 95 -6.14 -9.85 -13.32
C PHE A 95 -5.36 -8.57 -13.03
N LEU A 96 -6.00 -7.41 -13.22
CA LEU A 96 -5.39 -6.10 -12.94
C LEU A 96 -5.11 -5.94 -11.45
N CYS A 97 -6.03 -6.32 -10.56
CA CYS A 97 -5.83 -6.28 -9.11
C CYS A 97 -4.63 -7.13 -8.69
N CYS A 98 -4.51 -8.37 -9.19
CA CYS A 98 -3.34 -9.20 -8.92
C CYS A 98 -2.04 -8.59 -9.48
N LYS A 99 -2.08 -7.98 -10.68
CA LYS A 99 -0.93 -7.27 -11.25
C LYS A 99 -0.52 -6.07 -10.39
N TYR A 100 -1.47 -5.25 -9.93
CA TYR A 100 -1.19 -4.10 -9.07
C TYR A 100 -0.68 -4.53 -7.69
N LEU A 101 -1.23 -5.61 -7.11
CA LEU A 101 -0.70 -6.22 -5.90
C LEU A 101 0.74 -6.72 -6.09
N PHE A 102 1.04 -7.33 -7.23
CA PHE A 102 2.40 -7.76 -7.56
C PHE A 102 3.34 -6.55 -7.70
N ILE A 103 2.92 -5.50 -8.41
CA ILE A 103 3.71 -4.26 -8.52
C ILE A 103 3.97 -3.67 -7.12
N ALA A 104 2.93 -3.55 -6.29
CA ALA A 104 3.02 -2.99 -4.95
C ALA A 104 3.87 -3.84 -3.98
N GLY A 105 3.83 -5.17 -4.09
CA GLY A 105 4.51 -6.09 -3.18
C GLY A 105 5.91 -6.54 -3.62
N VAL A 106 6.22 -6.50 -4.91
CA VAL A 106 7.50 -7.00 -5.46
C VAL A 106 8.32 -5.88 -6.09
N ILE A 107 7.68 -5.02 -6.89
CA ILE A 107 8.40 -4.00 -7.67
C ILE A 107 8.60 -2.73 -6.86
N SER A 108 7.60 -2.27 -6.11
CA SER A 108 7.72 -1.06 -5.29
C SER A 108 8.82 -1.19 -4.22
N PRO A 109 8.93 -2.29 -3.44
CA PRO A 109 10.02 -2.46 -2.49
C PRO A 109 11.39 -2.54 -3.18
N PHE A 110 11.48 -3.20 -4.34
CA PHE A 110 12.70 -3.26 -5.14
C PHE A 110 13.16 -1.88 -5.66
N LEU A 111 12.23 -1.09 -6.20
CA LEU A 111 12.54 0.26 -6.70
C LEU A 111 12.85 1.23 -5.56
N LEU A 112 12.25 1.03 -4.38
CA LEU A 112 12.58 1.78 -3.18
C LEU A 112 13.98 1.41 -2.64
N ALA A 113 14.39 0.14 -2.71
CA ALA A 113 15.73 -0.32 -2.36
C ALA A 113 16.82 0.21 -3.31
N LEU A 114 16.51 0.43 -4.58
CA LEU A 114 17.42 1.09 -5.54
C LEU A 114 17.61 2.59 -5.24
N GLY A 115 16.69 3.22 -4.51
CA GLY A 115 16.72 4.64 -4.18
C GLY A 115 17.57 5.00 -2.96
N GLY A 116 17.96 4.04 -2.14
CA GLY A 116 18.77 4.26 -0.94
C GLY A 116 18.80 3.03 -0.03
N PRO A 117 19.67 3.02 0.99
CA PRO A 117 19.79 1.89 1.90
C PRO A 117 18.64 1.95 2.93
N GLY A 118 17.46 1.52 2.50
CA GLY A 118 16.27 1.39 3.33
C GLY A 118 15.83 -0.07 3.41
N GLN A 119 15.31 -0.47 4.56
CA GLN A 119 14.67 -1.77 4.76
C GLN A 119 13.47 -1.93 3.84
N PHE A 120 13.67 -2.69 2.77
CA PHE A 120 12.59 -3.28 2.02
C PHE A 120 12.72 -4.78 2.14
N PRO A 121 11.63 -5.51 2.40
CA PRO A 121 11.68 -6.97 2.41
C PRO A 121 12.36 -7.43 1.13
N GLU A 122 13.29 -8.38 1.25
CA GLU A 122 14.01 -8.89 0.08
C GLU A 122 13.01 -9.20 -1.02
N PRO A 123 13.27 -8.73 -2.26
CA PRO A 123 12.38 -9.04 -3.35
C PRO A 123 12.27 -10.57 -3.42
N PRO A 124 11.05 -11.14 -3.49
CA PRO A 124 10.89 -12.58 -3.57
C PRO A 124 11.76 -13.10 -4.72
N SER A 125 12.44 -14.22 -4.50
CA SER A 125 13.30 -14.82 -5.52
C SER A 125 12.55 -14.90 -6.86
N PHE A 126 13.26 -14.77 -7.98
CA PHE A 126 12.64 -14.76 -9.30
C PHE A 126 11.67 -15.95 -9.53
N SER A 127 12.00 -17.12 -8.96
CA SER A 127 11.13 -18.30 -8.95
C SER A 127 9.82 -18.11 -8.16
N HIS A 128 9.86 -17.51 -6.97
CA HIS A 128 8.67 -17.17 -6.19
C HIS A 128 7.83 -16.10 -6.88
N ALA A 129 8.46 -15.06 -7.42
CA ALA A 129 7.76 -14.01 -8.17
C ALA A 129 7.05 -14.57 -9.42
N ALA A 130 7.70 -15.45 -10.17
CA ALA A 130 7.13 -16.13 -11.34
C ALA A 130 5.95 -17.05 -10.95
N ALA A 131 6.06 -17.78 -9.84
CA ALA A 131 4.99 -18.64 -9.34
C ALA A 131 3.75 -17.83 -8.91
N ILE A 132 3.94 -16.72 -8.21
CA ILE A 132 2.86 -15.80 -7.82
C ILE A 132 2.18 -15.22 -9.07
N LEU A 133 2.95 -14.83 -10.07
CA LEU A 133 2.44 -14.25 -11.31
C LEU A 133 1.68 -15.30 -12.15
N ALA A 134 2.14 -16.55 -12.16
CA ALA A 134 1.43 -17.66 -12.79
C ALA A 134 0.09 -17.95 -12.08
N LEU A 135 0.08 -18.00 -10.74
CA LEU A 135 -1.14 -18.18 -9.95
C LEU A 135 -2.13 -17.03 -10.19
N ALA A 136 -1.65 -15.78 -10.21
CA ALA A 136 -2.44 -14.61 -10.57
C ALA A 136 -3.04 -14.71 -11.98
N GLY A 137 -2.27 -15.24 -12.94
CA GLY A 137 -2.74 -15.52 -14.30
C GLY A 137 -3.88 -16.53 -14.32
N ILE A 138 -3.75 -17.66 -13.60
CA ILE A 138 -4.78 -18.70 -13.52
C ILE A 138 -6.06 -18.17 -12.88
N VAL A 139 -5.94 -17.47 -11.75
CA VAL A 139 -7.10 -16.87 -11.05
C VAL A 139 -7.76 -15.80 -11.93
N GLY A 140 -6.95 -14.93 -12.56
CA GLY A 140 -7.43 -13.87 -13.44
C GLY A 140 -8.17 -14.42 -14.67
N LEU A 141 -7.62 -15.44 -15.34
CA LEU A 141 -8.27 -16.09 -16.48
C LEU A 141 -9.58 -16.78 -16.08
N THR A 142 -9.62 -17.40 -14.90
CA THR A 142 -10.83 -18.03 -14.37
C THR A 142 -11.92 -16.97 -14.17
N ILE A 143 -11.62 -15.87 -13.47
CA ILE A 143 -12.56 -14.75 -13.25
C ILE A 143 -13.02 -14.15 -14.58
N ALA A 144 -12.11 -13.94 -15.53
CA ALA A 144 -12.43 -13.41 -16.84
C ALA A 144 -13.39 -14.33 -17.61
N GLY A 145 -13.15 -15.64 -17.59
CA GLY A 145 -14.01 -16.64 -18.24
C GLY A 145 -15.43 -16.65 -17.67
N PHE A 146 -15.58 -16.60 -16.35
CA PHE A 146 -16.89 -16.55 -15.70
C PHE A 146 -17.63 -15.23 -15.99
N ASN A 147 -16.95 -14.09 -15.93
CA ASN A 147 -17.56 -12.81 -16.27
C ASN A 147 -17.91 -12.72 -17.76
N TRP A 148 -17.09 -13.26 -18.67
CA TRP A 148 -17.40 -13.31 -20.10
C TRP A 148 -18.65 -14.14 -20.39
N TRP A 149 -18.76 -15.31 -19.78
CA TRP A 149 -19.94 -16.16 -19.87
C TRP A 149 -21.19 -15.45 -19.33
N TRP A 150 -21.04 -14.74 -18.21
CA TRP A 150 -22.13 -13.98 -17.61
C TRP A 150 -22.58 -12.81 -18.48
N ILE A 151 -21.64 -12.03 -19.03
CA ILE A 151 -21.92 -10.97 -20.01
C ILE A 151 -22.68 -11.53 -21.21
N SER A 152 -22.28 -12.70 -21.72
CA SER A 152 -22.96 -13.36 -22.85
C SER A 152 -24.43 -13.67 -22.51
N LYS A 153 -24.70 -14.17 -21.29
CA LYS A 153 -26.07 -14.39 -20.81
C LYS A 153 -26.87 -13.09 -20.63
N LEU A 154 -26.26 -12.06 -20.05
CA LEU A 154 -26.90 -10.75 -19.90
C LEU A 154 -27.22 -10.12 -21.26
N ASN A 155 -26.34 -10.24 -22.25
CA ASN A 155 -26.57 -9.76 -23.60
C ASN A 155 -27.70 -10.51 -24.32
N ALA A 156 -27.77 -11.83 -24.16
CA ALA A 156 -28.88 -12.62 -24.70
C ALA A 156 -30.22 -12.19 -24.08
N TYR A 157 -30.25 -11.94 -22.76
CA TYR A 157 -31.45 -11.48 -22.07
C TYR A 157 -31.87 -10.07 -22.49
N VAL A 158 -30.94 -9.11 -22.60
CA VAL A 158 -31.26 -7.74 -23.03
C VAL A 158 -31.79 -7.70 -24.46
N LYS A 159 -31.25 -8.54 -25.36
CA LYS A 159 -31.79 -8.68 -26.72
C LYS A 159 -33.22 -9.24 -26.73
N ALA A 160 -33.55 -10.13 -25.79
CA ALA A 160 -34.89 -10.70 -25.65
C ALA A 160 -35.89 -9.79 -24.90
N CYS A 161 -35.40 -8.88 -24.04
CA CYS A 161 -36.23 -8.02 -23.19
C CYS A 161 -35.64 -6.59 -23.07
N PRO A 162 -35.77 -5.75 -24.11
CA PRO A 162 -35.12 -4.43 -24.16
C PRO A 162 -35.69 -3.38 -23.19
N GLU A 163 -36.93 -3.54 -22.72
CA GLU A 163 -37.65 -2.52 -21.94
C GLU A 163 -37.33 -2.49 -20.43
N ARG A 164 -36.49 -3.40 -19.92
CA ARG A 164 -36.21 -3.52 -18.47
C ARG A 164 -34.71 -3.40 -18.15
N PRO A 165 -34.12 -2.20 -18.21
CA PRO A 165 -32.80 -1.97 -17.64
C PRO A 165 -32.88 -2.06 -16.10
N ARG A 166 -32.42 -3.17 -15.54
CA ARG A 166 -32.34 -3.37 -14.08
C ARG A 166 -31.16 -2.59 -13.51
N LEU A 167 -31.40 -1.37 -13.03
CA LEU A 167 -30.47 -0.63 -12.18
C LEU A 167 -31.28 0.16 -11.14
N SER A 168 -31.86 -0.53 -10.16
CA SER A 168 -32.38 0.09 -8.94
C SER A 168 -31.56 -0.40 -7.76
N PHE A 169 -30.83 0.51 -7.11
CA PHE A 169 -30.11 0.22 -5.87
C PHE A 169 -31.05 0.42 -4.69
N SER A 170 -31.07 -0.51 -3.76
CA SER A 170 -31.70 -0.23 -2.47
C SER A 170 -30.75 0.57 -1.58
N LEU A 171 -31.29 1.45 -0.72
CA LEU A 171 -30.50 2.20 0.27
C LEU A 171 -29.68 1.26 1.18
N ARG A 172 -30.23 0.08 1.48
CA ARG A 172 -29.57 -0.96 2.30
C ARG A 172 -28.33 -1.52 1.63
N GLU A 173 -28.37 -1.70 0.31
CA GLU A 173 -27.22 -2.19 -0.48
C GLU A 173 -26.09 -1.17 -0.52
N ILE A 174 -26.42 0.12 -0.68
CA ILE A 174 -25.43 1.20 -0.64
C ILE A 174 -24.80 1.29 0.75
N LEU A 175 -25.61 1.19 1.81
CA LEU A 175 -25.12 1.21 3.19
C LEU A 175 -24.20 0.01 3.49
N ALA A 176 -24.58 -1.20 3.08
CA ALA A 176 -23.77 -2.40 3.25
C ALA A 176 -22.43 -2.29 2.50
N PHE A 177 -22.45 -1.73 1.29
CA PHE A 177 -21.24 -1.46 0.52
C PHE A 177 -20.32 -0.44 1.22
N CYS A 178 -20.88 0.66 1.74
CA CYS A 178 -20.12 1.65 2.51
C CYS A 178 -19.50 1.04 3.78
N ILE A 179 -20.23 0.19 4.50
CA ILE A 179 -19.71 -0.53 5.68
C ILE A 179 -18.56 -1.46 5.28
N LEU A 180 -18.69 -2.20 4.18
CA LEU A 180 -17.63 -3.07 3.67
C LEU A 180 -16.36 -2.28 3.33
N VAL A 181 -16.50 -1.15 2.64
CA VAL A 181 -15.38 -0.25 2.32
C VAL A 181 -14.76 0.31 3.60
N ALA A 182 -15.57 0.72 4.59
CA ALA A 182 -15.07 1.19 5.87
C ALA A 182 -14.29 0.09 6.65
N ILE A 183 -14.74 -1.16 6.61
CA ILE A 183 -14.03 -2.29 7.24
C ILE A 183 -12.69 -2.56 6.58
N ILE A 184 -12.57 -2.33 5.26
CA ILE A 184 -11.29 -2.49 4.53
C ILE A 184 -10.34 -1.33 4.85
N ILE A 185 -10.85 -0.09 4.88
CA ILE A 185 -10.04 1.12 5.08
C ILE A 185 -9.66 1.31 6.54
N ALA A 186 -10.54 1.02 7.50
CA ALA A 186 -10.30 1.33 8.91
C ALA A 186 -9.03 0.67 9.51
N PRO A 187 -8.71 -0.61 9.26
CA PRO A 187 -7.45 -1.20 9.71
C PRO A 187 -6.23 -0.56 9.05
N ALA A 188 -6.34 -0.19 7.76
CA ALA A 188 -5.29 0.48 7.02
C ALA A 188 -5.00 1.87 7.60
N THR A 189 -6.05 2.67 7.81
CA THR A 189 -5.99 3.99 8.43
C THR A 189 -5.50 3.90 9.88
N TYR A 190 -5.96 2.92 10.66
CA TYR A 190 -5.47 2.69 12.02
C TYR A 190 -3.97 2.42 12.04
N ARG A 191 -3.47 1.49 11.20
CA ARG A 191 -2.04 1.19 11.10
C ARG A 191 -1.24 2.42 10.64
N ALA A 192 -1.73 3.20 9.68
CA ALA A 192 -1.09 4.45 9.26
C ALA A 192 -0.94 5.45 10.42
N HIS A 193 -1.95 5.57 11.27
CA HIS A 193 -1.92 6.49 12.41
C HIS A 193 -1.15 5.97 13.63
N THR A 194 -0.84 4.67 13.71
CA THR A 194 -0.03 4.14 14.83
C THR A 194 1.41 4.65 14.84
N ASN A 195 1.97 5.01 13.68
CA ASN A 195 3.33 5.55 13.55
C ASN A 195 3.32 6.95 12.93
N PRO A 196 2.88 7.99 13.66
CA PRO A 196 2.84 9.33 13.11
C PRO A 196 4.26 9.79 12.79
N SER A 197 4.41 10.33 11.59
CA SER A 197 5.63 11.02 11.21
C SER A 197 5.78 12.28 12.05
N LEU A 198 7.00 12.50 12.53
CA LEU A 198 7.32 13.58 13.44
C LEU A 198 8.50 14.34 12.87
N TYR A 199 8.41 15.65 12.83
CA TYR A 199 9.54 16.53 12.56
C TYR A 199 9.60 17.56 13.68
N LEU A 200 10.73 17.61 14.36
CA LEU A 200 11.04 18.59 15.39
C LEU A 200 12.29 19.33 14.92
N SER A 201 12.31 20.66 15.08
CA SER A 201 13.46 21.48 14.70
C SER A 201 13.82 22.40 15.85
N ASP A 202 15.12 22.57 16.06
CA ASP A 202 15.70 23.37 17.13
C ASP A 202 15.13 23.02 18.52
N VAL A 203 15.06 21.72 18.83
CA VAL A 203 14.57 21.20 20.12
C VAL A 203 15.71 20.75 21.03
N SER A 204 15.40 20.57 22.32
CA SER A 204 16.35 20.05 23.30
C SER A 204 16.45 18.51 23.24
N ALA A 205 17.53 17.95 23.79
CA ALA A 205 17.72 16.49 23.81
C ALA A 205 16.62 15.74 24.57
N ALA A 206 15.95 16.39 25.53
CA ALA A 206 14.88 15.80 26.33
C ALA A 206 13.55 15.67 25.56
N ASP A 207 13.36 16.46 24.50
CA ASP A 207 12.11 16.49 23.72
C ASP A 207 12.13 15.48 22.55
N VAL A 208 13.28 14.87 22.30
CA VAL A 208 13.49 13.94 21.18
C VAL A 208 13.30 12.51 21.70
N PRO A 209 12.50 11.66 21.04
CA PRO A 209 12.31 10.26 21.43
C PRO A 209 13.49 9.39 20.97
N LEU A 210 14.71 9.85 21.21
CA LEU A 210 15.97 9.20 20.86
C LEU A 210 16.99 9.46 21.98
N SER A 211 17.77 8.45 22.35
CA SER A 211 18.84 8.61 23.33
C SER A 211 19.99 9.43 22.74
N LEU A 212 19.98 10.74 22.94
CA LEU A 212 21.04 11.67 22.53
C LEU A 212 21.96 12.03 23.71
N PRO A 213 23.22 12.46 23.46
CA PRO A 213 24.08 13.01 24.50
C PRO A 213 23.45 14.26 25.12
N ALA A 214 23.58 14.43 26.43
CA ALA A 214 22.96 15.52 27.18
C ALA A 214 23.45 16.91 26.74
N GLU A 215 24.66 16.98 26.19
CA GLU A 215 25.29 18.21 25.68
C GLU A 215 24.86 18.56 24.24
N ALA A 216 24.01 17.76 23.59
CA ALA A 216 23.51 18.04 22.26
C ALA A 216 22.64 19.32 22.23
N GLN A 217 22.91 20.19 21.26
CA GLN A 217 22.20 21.44 21.03
C GLN A 217 21.70 21.52 19.59
N HIS A 218 20.74 22.42 19.34
CA HIS A 218 20.20 22.68 18.00
C HIS A 218 19.81 21.40 17.26
N ILE A 219 18.94 20.60 17.90
CA ILE A 219 18.58 19.28 17.39
C ILE A 219 17.44 19.42 16.38
N ASP A 220 17.70 18.99 15.15
CA ASP A 220 16.67 18.67 14.18
C ASP A 220 16.44 17.16 14.20
N TYR A 221 15.20 16.74 14.46
CA TYR A 221 14.80 15.34 14.53
C TYR A 221 13.69 15.04 13.53
N GLN A 222 13.81 13.91 12.84
CA GLN A 222 12.78 13.37 11.98
C GLN A 222 12.54 11.90 12.32
N ARG A 223 11.27 11.54 12.53
CA ARG A 223 10.79 10.17 12.48
C ARG A 223 9.88 10.00 11.29
N THR A 224 10.22 9.08 10.40
CA THR A 224 9.34 8.71 9.29
C THR A 224 8.22 7.79 9.77
N ARG A 225 7.18 7.59 8.95
CA ARG A 225 6.10 6.62 9.24
C ARG A 225 6.59 5.16 9.25
N HIS A 226 7.80 4.92 8.73
CA HIS A 226 8.49 3.63 8.77
C HIS A 226 9.28 3.42 10.08
N ALA A 227 9.06 4.27 11.08
CA ALA A 227 9.81 4.28 12.34
C ALA A 227 11.32 4.58 12.20
N ILE A 228 11.81 4.89 10.99
CA ILE A 228 13.20 5.33 10.78
C ILE A 228 13.38 6.70 11.41
N SER A 229 14.31 6.78 12.37
CA SER A 229 14.70 8.01 13.03
C SER A 229 15.99 8.60 12.43
N ARG A 230 16.00 9.91 12.22
CA ARG A 230 17.16 10.71 11.83
C ARG A 230 17.28 11.89 12.79
N ALA A 231 18.49 12.25 13.17
CA ALA A 231 18.74 13.45 13.95
C ALA A 231 20.00 14.18 13.47
N LYS A 232 19.99 15.50 13.52
CA LYS A 232 21.14 16.37 13.32
C LYS A 232 21.27 17.22 14.56
N PHE A 233 22.47 17.32 15.13
CA PHE A 233 22.68 18.10 16.35
C PHE A 233 24.10 18.61 16.47
N GLN A 234 24.26 19.74 17.14
CA GLN A 234 25.57 20.32 17.44
C GLN A 234 26.11 19.78 18.76
N ILE A 235 27.37 19.36 18.76
CA ILE A 235 28.06 18.86 19.95
C ILE A 235 29.58 18.93 19.75
N ALA A 236 30.33 19.16 20.83
CA ALA A 236 31.78 19.03 20.79
C ALA A 236 32.22 17.55 20.68
N GLU A 237 33.35 17.30 20.01
CA GLU A 237 33.85 15.94 19.75
C GLU A 237 34.11 15.13 21.03
N ALA A 238 34.69 15.76 22.06
CA ALA A 238 35.07 15.06 23.29
C ALA A 238 33.85 14.53 24.08
N PRO A 239 32.81 15.35 24.37
CA PRO A 239 31.55 14.86 24.94
C PRO A 239 30.91 13.75 24.12
N LEU A 240 30.87 13.88 22.78
CA LEU A 240 30.27 12.88 21.91
C LEU A 240 30.99 11.53 21.99
N ARG A 241 32.33 11.53 21.95
CA ARG A 241 33.13 10.30 22.10
C ARG A 241 32.95 9.66 23.47
N LYS A 242 32.86 10.49 24.53
CA LYS A 242 32.60 9.99 25.89
C LYS A 242 31.23 9.30 25.95
N TRP A 243 30.19 9.93 25.39
CA TRP A 243 28.85 9.36 25.33
C TRP A 243 28.81 8.05 24.54
N LEU A 244 29.44 7.98 23.37
CA LEU A 244 29.51 6.77 22.55
C LEU A 244 30.15 5.60 23.33
N ASN A 245 31.32 5.84 23.92
CA ASN A 245 32.03 4.79 24.67
C ASN A 245 31.29 4.40 25.95
N ALA A 246 30.63 5.34 26.63
CA ALA A 246 29.89 5.02 27.86
C ALA A 246 28.58 4.27 27.58
N SER A 247 27.88 4.64 26.50
CA SER A 247 26.49 4.21 26.29
C SER A 247 26.34 3.09 25.26
N LYS A 248 27.28 2.96 24.32
CA LYS A 248 27.16 2.09 23.14
C LYS A 248 28.27 1.05 23.02
N GLN A 249 29.24 1.03 23.93
CA GLN A 249 30.36 0.08 23.85
C GLN A 249 29.93 -1.39 23.97
N GLY A 250 28.87 -1.68 24.73
CA GLY A 250 28.27 -3.03 24.82
C GLY A 250 27.56 -3.48 23.54
N ASP A 251 27.23 -2.53 22.67
CA ASP A 251 26.43 -2.71 21.45
C ASP A 251 27.31 -2.95 20.21
N GLY A 252 28.56 -3.38 20.39
CA GLY A 252 29.48 -3.63 19.29
C GLY A 252 29.96 -2.36 18.57
N LEU A 253 30.07 -1.24 19.30
CA LEU A 253 30.51 0.06 18.77
C LEU A 253 31.84 -0.02 18.00
N ARG A 254 31.82 0.55 16.79
CA ARG A 254 32.99 0.72 15.91
C ARG A 254 33.09 2.19 15.52
N ILE A 255 34.15 2.86 15.97
CA ILE A 255 34.48 4.23 15.58
C ILE A 255 35.61 4.21 14.55
N GLN A 256 35.40 4.86 13.42
CA GLN A 256 36.36 4.90 12.32
C GLN A 256 36.48 6.32 11.77
N GLU A 257 37.71 6.85 11.72
CA GLU A 257 37.98 8.07 10.95
C GLU A 257 37.84 7.74 9.46
N PHE A 258 37.20 8.62 8.70
CA PHE A 258 37.08 8.45 7.26
C PHE A 258 38.05 9.39 6.52
N ALA A 259 38.67 8.86 5.47
CA ALA A 259 39.61 9.60 4.62
C ALA A 259 38.98 10.10 3.31
N LYS A 260 37.74 9.69 3.02
CA LYS A 260 36.94 10.13 1.87
C LYS A 260 35.62 10.69 2.36
N PRO A 261 35.00 11.62 1.62
CA PRO A 261 33.69 12.15 1.98
C PRO A 261 32.66 11.04 2.19
N VAL A 262 31.80 11.23 3.19
CA VAL A 262 30.68 10.34 3.52
C VAL A 262 29.40 11.12 3.37
N ASP A 263 28.47 10.60 2.58
CA ASP A 263 27.16 11.22 2.39
C ASP A 263 26.23 10.83 3.55
N VAL A 264 25.50 11.81 4.07
CA VAL A 264 24.53 11.66 5.15
C VAL A 264 23.18 12.23 4.74
N ASP A 265 22.11 11.57 5.18
CA ASP A 265 20.75 12.06 5.00
C ASP A 265 20.38 13.06 6.10
N LEU A 266 19.90 14.23 5.70
CA LEU A 266 19.44 15.25 6.65
C LEU A 266 17.97 15.05 7.08
N PRO A 267 17.62 15.41 8.33
CA PRO A 267 16.23 15.55 8.74
C PRO A 267 15.53 16.66 7.95
N GLU A 268 14.35 16.39 7.41
CA GLU A 268 13.58 17.38 6.65
C GLU A 268 12.11 17.46 7.05
N ARG A 269 11.58 18.69 7.01
CA ARG A 269 10.16 18.96 7.25
C ARG A 269 9.24 18.32 6.21
N THR A 270 9.70 18.20 4.98
CA THR A 270 8.99 17.53 3.87
C THR A 270 8.84 16.03 4.09
N GLN A 271 9.60 15.46 5.04
CA GLN A 271 9.56 14.06 5.45
C GLN A 271 9.73 13.08 4.28
N THR A 272 10.55 13.46 3.30
CA THR A 272 10.89 12.56 2.19
C THR A 272 11.56 11.30 2.71
N LEU A 273 11.27 10.18 2.05
CA LEU A 273 11.90 8.90 2.33
C LEU A 273 13.43 9.00 2.11
N LEU A 274 13.82 9.66 1.03
CA LEU A 274 15.20 10.03 0.70
C LEU A 274 15.39 11.51 1.07
N GLY A 275 16.23 11.78 2.08
CA GLY A 275 16.52 13.15 2.50
C GLY A 275 17.44 13.86 1.50
N THR A 276 17.64 15.17 1.67
CA THR A 276 18.75 15.88 1.03
C THR A 276 20.04 15.29 1.58
N THR A 277 20.88 14.83 0.67
CA THR A 277 22.18 14.29 0.97
C THR A 277 23.16 15.42 1.22
N HIS A 278 23.90 15.33 2.32
CA HIS A 278 24.99 16.24 2.66
C HIS A 278 26.29 15.45 2.72
N SER A 279 27.35 15.94 2.05
CA SER A 279 28.63 15.24 2.04
C SER A 279 29.54 15.78 3.13
N VAL A 280 29.93 14.92 4.07
CA VAL A 280 30.85 15.26 5.16
C VAL A 280 32.26 14.88 4.76
N ALA A 281 33.13 15.87 4.58
CA ALA A 281 34.49 15.66 4.09
C ALA A 281 35.49 15.21 5.15
N LYS A 282 35.29 15.56 6.44
CA LYS A 282 36.24 15.26 7.52
C LYS A 282 35.58 14.99 8.86
N GLY A 283 35.96 13.86 9.48
CA GLY A 283 35.55 13.49 10.83
C GLY A 283 35.57 11.98 11.03
N PHE A 284 34.63 11.47 11.82
CA PHE A 284 34.53 10.04 12.11
C PHE A 284 33.11 9.54 11.95
N ARG A 285 33.00 8.24 11.66
CA ARG A 285 31.75 7.48 11.72
C ARG A 285 31.77 6.56 12.93
N ALA A 286 30.65 6.45 13.62
CA ALA A 286 30.40 5.48 14.66
C ALA A 286 29.25 4.56 14.23
N ILE A 287 29.44 3.26 14.39
CA ILE A 287 28.45 2.24 14.02
C ILE A 287 28.28 1.31 15.20
N TRP A 288 27.05 1.02 15.62
CA TRP A 288 26.76 0.05 16.68
C TRP A 288 25.43 -0.65 16.38
N ASN A 289 25.14 -1.74 17.09
CA ASN A 289 23.92 -2.55 16.94
C ASN A 289 23.12 -2.54 18.24
N GLY A 290 21.87 -2.11 18.20
CA GLY A 290 20.94 -2.26 19.31
C GLY A 290 19.55 -2.64 18.80
N ASP A 291 18.79 -3.40 19.59
CA ASP A 291 17.41 -3.77 19.27
C ASP A 291 17.21 -4.33 17.84
N HIS A 292 18.18 -5.10 17.34
CA HIS A 292 18.19 -5.67 15.98
C HIS A 292 18.25 -4.62 14.84
N VAL A 293 18.83 -3.44 15.12
CA VAL A 293 19.00 -2.32 14.18
C VAL A 293 20.45 -1.84 14.23
N TYR A 294 21.04 -1.51 13.07
CA TYR A 294 22.31 -0.80 13.04
C TYR A 294 22.07 0.70 13.15
N TYR A 295 22.82 1.32 14.02
CA TYR A 295 22.82 2.75 14.21
C TYR A 295 24.11 3.34 13.64
N PHE A 296 23.96 4.43 12.92
CA PHE A 296 25.06 5.16 12.33
C PHE A 296 25.07 6.58 12.87
N LEU A 297 26.26 7.05 13.21
CA LEU A 297 26.51 8.44 13.53
C LEU A 297 27.72 8.91 12.74
N VAL A 298 27.60 10.03 12.03
CA VAL A 298 28.70 10.69 11.33
C VAL A 298 28.91 12.04 11.99
N TYR A 299 30.14 12.32 12.41
CA TYR A 299 30.52 13.60 13.00
C TYR A 299 31.29 14.43 11.98
N ASP A 300 30.81 15.64 11.69
CA ASP A 300 31.49 16.68 10.92
C ASP A 300 32.33 17.53 11.88
N ARG A 301 33.64 17.30 11.83
CA ARG A 301 34.59 17.96 12.73
C ARG A 301 34.69 19.47 12.47
N PRO A 302 34.79 19.95 11.21
CA PRO A 302 34.72 21.38 10.91
C PRO A 302 33.47 22.10 11.44
N GLN A 303 32.29 21.49 11.33
CA GLN A 303 31.04 22.12 11.74
C GLN A 303 30.68 21.91 13.21
N GLY A 304 31.28 20.91 13.88
CA GLY A 304 30.87 20.51 15.22
C GLY A 304 29.46 19.88 15.24
N THR A 305 29.08 19.22 14.15
CA THR A 305 27.73 18.67 13.94
C THR A 305 27.79 17.17 13.84
N ALA A 306 26.90 16.48 14.55
CA ALA A 306 26.67 15.05 14.43
C ALA A 306 25.38 14.77 13.65
N TYR A 307 25.44 13.77 12.78
CA TYR A 307 24.33 13.26 11.98
C TYR A 307 24.08 11.82 12.40
N TYR A 308 22.90 11.55 12.94
CA TYR A 308 22.45 10.25 13.41
C TYR A 308 21.40 9.69 12.45
N PHE A 309 21.52 8.43 12.09
CA PHE A 309 20.50 7.73 11.31
C PHE A 309 20.47 6.23 11.62
N GLU A 310 19.28 5.66 11.52
CA GLU A 310 19.02 4.24 11.72
C GLU A 310 19.05 3.49 10.38
N LEU A 311 19.73 2.35 10.37
CA LEU A 311 19.75 1.41 9.25
C LEU A 311 19.38 0.04 9.81
N ALA A 312 18.12 -0.34 9.66
CA ALA A 312 17.66 -1.57 10.27
C ALA A 312 18.12 -2.81 9.46
N TYR A 313 18.35 -3.93 10.16
CA TYR A 313 19.10 -5.11 9.70
C TYR A 313 18.53 -5.72 8.40
N LEU A 314 19.43 -6.22 7.54
CA LEU A 314 19.17 -7.23 6.52
C LEU A 314 19.47 -8.58 7.19
N ASP A 315 18.45 -9.39 7.49
CA ASP A 315 18.69 -10.79 7.87
C ASP A 315 19.23 -11.50 6.63
N GLU A 316 20.57 -11.60 6.53
CA GLU A 316 21.24 -12.59 5.68
C GLU A 316 21.29 -13.90 6.47
N ASP A 317 20.29 -14.76 6.30
CA ASP A 317 20.34 -16.20 6.58
C ASP A 317 20.01 -16.99 5.30
#